data_AF-A0A951QDT7-F1
#
_entry.id   AF-A0A951QDT7-F1
#
_cell.length_a   1.000
_cell.length_b   1.000
_cell.length_c   1.000
_cell.angle_alpha   90.00
_cell.angle_beta   90.00
_cell.angle_gamma   90.00
#
_symmetry.space_group_name_H-M   'P 1'
#
loop_
_entity.id
_entity.type
_entity.pdbx_description
1 polymer ?
#
loop_
_entity_poly.entity_id
_entity_poly.type
_entity_poly.pdbx_seq_one_letter_code
_entity_poly.pdbx_strand_id
1 'polypeptide(L)'
;MNRTDDFLWLKLNDLKKLTGISNYQWSRWFNGMEMTERSINQIAEAFDIRPSQVLDLVNERRRITSLRNNAIELPQKIDCV
;
A
#
# COMPACT_ATOMS: atom_id res chain seq x y z
N MET A 1 -3.57 0.47 -17.71
CA MET A 1 -2.59 0.77 -16.64
C MET A 1 -3.12 0.12 -15.37
N ASN A 2 -2.41 -0.88 -14.84
CA ASN A 2 -2.90 -1.75 -13.77
C ASN A 2 -2.74 -1.02 -12.42
N ARG A 3 -3.81 -0.36 -11.93
CA ARG A 3 -3.79 0.51 -10.72
C ARG A 3 -3.20 -0.19 -9.47
N THR A 4 -3.28 -1.50 -9.44
CA THR A 4 -2.80 -2.39 -8.39
C THR A 4 -1.26 -2.43 -8.29
N ASP A 5 -0.58 -2.50 -9.43
CA ASP A 5 0.89 -2.51 -9.47
C ASP A 5 1.45 -1.13 -9.09
N ASP A 6 0.71 -0.06 -9.39
CA ASP A 6 1.06 1.29 -8.96
C ASP A 6 1.02 1.39 -7.42
N PHE A 7 0.02 0.81 -6.74
CA PHE A 7 -0.14 0.94 -5.29
C PHE A 7 1.11 0.58 -4.50
N LEU A 8 1.82 -0.49 -4.87
CA LEU A 8 3.01 -0.96 -4.14
C LEU A 8 4.18 0.05 -4.21
N TRP A 9 4.24 0.85 -5.26
CA TRP A 9 5.37 1.73 -5.55
C TRP A 9 5.07 3.23 -5.41
N LEU A 10 3.79 3.62 -5.26
CA LEU A 10 3.39 5.01 -5.03
C LEU A 10 4.11 5.62 -3.81
N LYS A 11 4.50 6.89 -3.87
CA LYS A 11 5.04 7.57 -2.68
C LYS A 11 3.89 7.85 -1.71
N LEU A 12 4.23 8.05 -0.43
CA LEU A 12 3.23 8.40 0.59
C LEU A 12 2.41 9.64 0.19
N ASN A 13 3.06 10.63 -0.44
CA ASN A 13 2.39 11.82 -0.95
C ASN A 13 1.35 11.50 -2.04
N ASP A 14 1.60 10.51 -2.89
CA ASP A 14 0.67 10.14 -3.96
C ASP A 14 -0.51 9.37 -3.38
N LEU A 15 -0.25 8.46 -2.44
CA LEU A 15 -1.31 7.78 -1.67
C LEU A 15 -2.19 8.80 -0.93
N LYS A 16 -1.59 9.82 -0.32
CA LYS A 16 -2.33 10.92 0.33
C LYS A 16 -3.21 11.68 -0.66
N LYS A 17 -2.71 11.98 -1.86
CA LYS A 17 -3.48 12.68 -2.90
C LYS A 17 -4.67 11.85 -3.38
N LEU A 18 -4.50 10.54 -3.51
CA LEU A 18 -5.53 9.64 -4.02
C LEU A 18 -6.61 9.34 -2.97
N THR A 19 -6.22 9.13 -1.71
CA THR A 19 -7.16 8.65 -0.68
C THR A 19 -7.57 9.72 0.33
N GLY A 20 -6.87 10.86 0.38
CA GLY A 20 -7.02 11.86 1.44
C GLY A 20 -6.42 11.46 2.79
N ILE A 21 -5.82 10.27 2.90
CA ILE A 21 -5.25 9.75 4.14
C ILE A 21 -3.84 10.33 4.34
N SER A 22 -3.52 10.75 5.57
CA SER A 22 -2.24 11.40 5.86
C SER A 22 -1.04 10.47 5.68
N ASN A 23 0.12 11.04 5.33
CA ASN A 23 1.37 10.29 5.22
C ASN A 23 1.74 9.57 6.53
N TYR A 24 1.43 10.20 7.68
CA TYR A 24 1.66 9.62 9.00
C TYR A 24 0.89 8.30 9.17
N GLN A 25 -0.39 8.31 8.78
CA GLN A 25 -1.24 7.14 8.89
C GLN A 25 -0.77 6.00 7.98
N TRP A 26 -0.41 6.33 6.73
CA TRP A 26 0.18 5.36 5.81
C TRP A 26 1.47 4.74 6.33
N SER A 27 2.37 5.58 6.87
CA SER A 27 3.62 5.13 7.49
C SER A 27 3.34 4.14 8.61
N ARG A 28 2.40 4.46 9.51
CA ARG A 28 2.00 3.56 10.59
C ARG A 28 1.51 2.21 10.08
N TRP A 29 0.63 2.20 9.08
CA TRP A 29 0.10 0.96 8.53
C TRP A 29 1.18 0.11 7.87
N PHE A 30 2.09 0.72 7.11
CA PHE A 30 3.20 -0.01 6.50
C PHE A 30 4.24 -0.53 7.50
N ASN A 31 4.25 0.02 8.71
CA ASN A 31 5.06 -0.46 9.84
C ASN A 31 4.29 -1.39 10.79
N GLY A 32 3.17 -1.97 10.34
CA GLY A 32 2.47 -3.04 11.06
C GLY A 32 1.32 -2.62 11.95
N MET A 33 0.98 -1.33 12.02
CA MET A 33 -0.21 -0.89 12.76
C MET A 33 -1.49 -1.30 12.04
N GLU A 34 -2.52 -1.68 12.80
CA GLU A 34 -3.81 -2.11 12.27
C GLU A 34 -4.57 -0.98 11.55
N MET A 35 -5.42 -1.39 10.61
CA MET A 35 -6.32 -0.52 9.86
C MET A 35 -7.74 -0.70 10.38
N THR A 36 -8.51 0.37 10.38
CA THR A 36 -9.95 0.27 10.64
C THR A 36 -10.69 -0.11 9.36
N GLU A 37 -11.84 -0.77 9.50
CA GLU A 37 -12.72 -1.12 8.37
C GLU A 37 -13.07 0.12 7.52
N ARG A 38 -13.36 1.25 8.18
CA ARG A 38 -13.59 2.54 7.50
C ARG A 38 -12.43 2.92 6.59
N SER A 39 -11.19 2.78 7.05
CA SER A 39 -10.01 3.13 6.27
C SER A 39 -9.83 2.19 5.08
N ILE A 40 -10.10 0.89 5.27
CA ILE A 40 -10.04 -0.12 4.22
C ILE A 40 -11.06 0.21 3.13
N ASN A 41 -12.31 0.48 3.49
CA ASN A 41 -13.36 0.84 2.54
C ASN A 41 -13.06 2.15 1.80
N GLN A 42 -12.52 3.16 2.48
CA GLN A 42 -12.09 4.41 1.85
C GLN A 42 -10.99 4.20 0.79
N ILE A 43 -10.03 3.31 1.07
CA ILE A 43 -8.97 2.98 0.10
C ILE A 43 -9.54 2.16 -1.06
N ALA A 44 -10.40 1.19 -0.77
CA ALA A 44 -11.07 0.36 -1.76
C ALA A 44 -11.81 1.23 -2.79
N GLU A 45 -12.55 2.24 -2.32
CA GLU A 45 -13.24 3.22 -3.16
C GLU A 45 -12.26 4.06 -4.00
N ALA A 46 -11.21 4.60 -3.38
CA ALA A 46 -10.23 5.45 -4.07
C ALA A 46 -9.46 4.73 -5.18
N PHE A 47 -9.24 3.42 -5.03
CA PHE A 47 -8.51 2.61 -6.01
C PHE A 47 -9.44 1.79 -6.92
N ASP A 48 -10.75 1.84 -6.69
CA ASP A 48 -11.76 1.06 -7.42
C ASP A 48 -11.46 -0.46 -7.37
N ILE A 49 -11.21 -0.95 -6.16
CA ILE A 49 -10.88 -2.36 -5.86
C ILE A 49 -11.67 -2.88 -4.67
N ARG A 50 -11.65 -4.19 -4.44
CA ARG A 50 -12.32 -4.78 -3.26
C ARG A 50 -11.54 -4.51 -1.96
N PRO A 51 -12.22 -4.39 -0.81
CA PRO A 51 -11.57 -4.30 0.51
C PRO A 51 -10.55 -5.41 0.80
N SER A 52 -10.82 -6.63 0.34
CA SER A 52 -9.85 -7.73 0.48
C SER A 52 -8.55 -7.48 -0.29
N GLN A 53 -8.64 -6.90 -1.49
CA GLN A 53 -7.47 -6.55 -2.30
C GLN A 53 -6.66 -5.42 -1.65
N VAL A 54 -7.31 -4.50 -0.93
CA VAL A 54 -6.60 -3.46 -0.13
C VAL A 54 -5.73 -4.13 0.94
N LEU A 55 -6.27 -5.10 1.66
CA LEU A 55 -5.54 -5.82 2.69
C LEU A 55 -4.33 -6.56 2.11
N ASP A 56 -4.51 -7.24 0.97
CA ASP A 56 -3.43 -7.93 0.28
C ASP A 56 -2.30 -6.95 -0.12
N LEU A 57 -2.67 -5.80 -0.71
CA LEU A 57 -1.69 -4.78 -1.12
C LEU A 57 -0.96 -4.14 0.05
N VAL A 58 -1.68 -3.85 1.14
CA VAL A 58 -1.06 -3.27 2.35
C VAL A 58 -0.13 -4.28 3.01
N ASN A 59 -0.53 -5.55 3.09
CA ASN A 59 0.31 -6.62 3.65
C ASN A 59 1.56 -6.85 2.80
N GLU A 60 1.43 -6.83 1.48
CA GLU A 60 2.57 -6.93 0.59
C GLU A 60 3.51 -5.72 0.75
N ARG A 61 2.95 -4.52 0.87
CA ARG A 61 3.76 -3.31 1.12
C ARG A 61 4.43 -3.31 2.50
N ARG A 62 3.79 -3.87 3.53
CA ARG A 62 4.43 -4.13 4.84
C ARG A 62 5.60 -5.10 4.70
N ARG A 63 5.41 -6.18 3.96
CA ARG A 63 6.47 -7.18 3.69
C ARG A 63 7.68 -6.52 3.03
N ILE A 64 7.46 -5.75 1.96
CA ILE A 64 8.52 -4.98 1.26
C ILE A 64 9.22 -4.02 2.24
N THR A 65 8.47 -3.29 3.06
CA THR A 65 9.04 -2.35 4.05
C THR A 65 9.89 -3.08 5.10
N SER A 66 9.43 -4.23 5.59
CA SER A 66 10.19 -5.08 6.52
C SER A 66 11.49 -5.60 5.89
N LEU A 67 11.45 -6.06 4.64
CA LEU A 67 12.65 -6.51 3.93
C LEU A 67 13.68 -5.37 3.80
N ARG A 68 13.23 -4.15 3.44
CA ARG A 68 14.09 -2.96 3.38
C ARG A 68 14.75 -2.65 4.71
N ASN A 69 13.98 -2.65 5.79
CA ASN A 69 14.47 -2.32 7.12
C ASN A 69 15.48 -3.36 7.64
N ASN A 70 15.33 -4.62 7.22
CA ASN A 70 16.21 -5.73 7.59
C ASN A 70 17.37 -5.96 6.59
N ALA A 71 17.56 -5.08 5.61
CA ALA A 71 18.57 -5.20 4.55
C ALA A 71 18.51 -6.51 3.74
N ILE A 72 17.32 -7.10 3.61
CA ILE A 72 17.06 -8.29 2.80
C ILE A 72 16.68 -7.83 1.39
N GLU A 73 17.23 -8.47 0.35
CA GLU A 73 16.99 -8.10 -1.07
C GLU A 73 15.50 -7.96 -1.38
N LEU A 74 15.15 -6.89 -2.10
CA LEU A 74 13.78 -6.59 -2.46
C LEU A 74 13.34 -7.40 -3.69
N PRO A 75 12.05 -7.77 -3.77
CA PRO A 75 11.49 -8.23 -5.04
C PRO A 75 11.64 -7.09 -6.06
N GLN A 76 12.33 -7.36 -7.17
CA GLN A 76 12.37 -6.42 -8.28
C GLN A 76 10.95 -6.24 -8.84
N LYS A 77 10.62 -5.00 -9.24
CA LYS A 77 9.40 -4.74 -10.00
C LYS A 77 9.49 -5.58 -11.27
N ILE A 78 8.65 -6.61 -11.39
CA ILE A 78 8.53 -7.35 -12.63
C ILE A 78 7.74 -6.43 -13.56
N ASP A 79 8.44 -5.83 -14.53
CA ASP A 79 7.77 -5.17 -15.65
C ASP A 79 7.15 -6.29 -16.49
N CYS A 80 5.88 -6.58 -16.24
CA CYS A 80 5.10 -7.49 -17.10
C CYS A 80 5.01 -6.86 -18.50
N VAL A 81 5.66 -7.50 -19.47
CA VAL A 81 5.59 -7.22 -20.91
C VAL A 81 4.21 -7.56 -21.44
#